data_AF-A0A817PQC4-F1
#
_entry.id   AF-A0A817PQC4-F1
#
_cell.length_a   1.000
_cell.length_b   1.000
_cell.length_c   1.000
_cell.angle_alpha   90.00
_cell.angle_beta   90.00
_cell.angle_gamma   90.00
#
_symmetry.space_group_name_H-M   'P 1'
#
loop_
_entity.id
_entity.type
_entity.pdbx_description
1 polymer ?
#
loop_
_entity_poly.entity_id
_entity_poly.type
_entity_poly.pdbx_seq_one_letter_code
_entity_poly.pdbx_strand_id
1 'polypeptide(L)'
;MCCSFSEISRRIRANDHLANASQEFAFIPQITSLTPGTSIAPLAIVLSITAIKDAIDDIRRHRSDSEINNRETKTVVGHELVTRKWQDIKVGDIVRLENNEFITADIVLISTSERHSLCYIETAELDGETNLKKREALQETCGLEDHIDQLSSFDVEIECEVPNNNLGRFEGNLTSKEKKFSLNNGNILLRGARLKNTQWVFWRYKINEKQWQSEI
;
A
#
# COMPACT_ATOMS: atom_id res chain seq x y z
N MET A 1 -1.87 8.70 -6.20
CA MET A 1 -1.68 7.24 -5.98
C MET A 1 -1.78 6.53 -7.32
N CYS A 2 -0.84 6.84 -8.23
CA CYS A 2 -0.71 6.24 -9.54
C CYS A 2 0.74 5.83 -9.68
N CYS A 3 1.06 4.58 -9.38
CA CYS A 3 2.34 4.00 -9.71
C CYS A 3 2.11 2.57 -10.21
N SER A 4 1.58 2.45 -11.42
CA SER A 4 1.59 1.19 -12.17
C SER A 4 1.84 1.48 -13.64
N PHE A 5 3.02 2.03 -13.94
CA PHE A 5 3.56 2.04 -15.30
C PHE A 5 5.09 1.82 -15.31
N SER A 6 5.80 2.04 -14.19
CA SER A 6 7.27 1.96 -14.13
C SER A 6 7.87 0.59 -13.80
N GLU A 7 7.06 -0.42 -13.44
CA GLU A 7 7.57 -1.74 -13.02
C GLU A 7 7.47 -2.82 -14.10
N ILE A 8 6.50 -2.70 -15.02
CA ILE A 8 6.37 -3.62 -16.16
C ILE A 8 7.47 -3.35 -17.20
N SER A 9 7.82 -2.08 -17.44
CA SER A 9 8.88 -1.70 -18.40
C SER A 9 10.31 -2.08 -17.95
N ARG A 10 10.51 -2.37 -16.65
CA ARG A 10 11.82 -2.81 -16.11
C ARG A 10 12.05 -4.32 -16.23
N ARG A 11 11.00 -5.14 -16.22
CA ARG A 11 11.12 -6.60 -16.37
C ARG A 11 11.32 -7.04 -17.82
N ILE A 12 10.80 -6.29 -18.79
CA ILE A 12 10.96 -6.59 -20.22
C ILE A 12 12.41 -6.35 -20.67
N ARG A 13 13.08 -5.28 -20.17
CA ARG A 13 14.47 -4.96 -20.54
C ARG A 13 15.54 -5.91 -19.98
N ALA A 14 15.24 -6.65 -18.92
CA ALA A 14 16.23 -7.54 -18.28
C ALA A 14 16.35 -8.91 -18.98
N ASN A 15 15.33 -9.34 -19.74
CA ASN A 15 15.34 -10.63 -20.43
C ASN A 15 15.78 -10.55 -21.91
N ASP A 16 15.85 -9.36 -22.51
CA ASP A 16 16.26 -9.19 -23.90
C ASP A 16 17.76 -9.46 -24.14
N HIS A 17 18.60 -9.35 -23.11
CA HIS A 17 20.05 -9.56 -23.27
C HIS A 17 20.50 -11.02 -23.26
N LEU A 18 19.70 -11.95 -22.71
CA LEU A 18 20.05 -13.37 -22.67
C LEU A 18 19.42 -14.17 -23.82
N ALA A 19 18.33 -13.69 -24.41
CA ALA A 19 17.72 -14.33 -25.58
C ALA A 19 18.54 -14.14 -26.87
N ASN A 20 19.33 -13.07 -26.96
CA ASN A 20 20.08 -12.72 -28.18
C ASN A 20 21.44 -13.45 -28.30
N ALA A 21 22.01 -13.95 -27.20
CA ALA A 21 23.37 -14.54 -27.24
C ALA A 21 23.40 -16.01 -27.73
N SER A 22 22.26 -16.70 -27.74
CA SER A 22 22.18 -18.10 -28.22
C SER A 22 21.55 -18.26 -29.60
N GLN A 23 20.99 -17.18 -30.17
CA GLN A 23 20.29 -17.22 -31.46
C GLN A 23 21.16 -16.85 -32.67
N GLU A 24 22.37 -16.34 -32.48
CA GLU A 24 23.27 -16.02 -33.61
C GLU A 24 23.75 -17.25 -34.40
N PHE A 25 23.75 -18.44 -33.79
CA PHE A 25 24.22 -19.67 -34.46
C PHE A 25 23.15 -20.36 -35.31
N ALA A 26 21.87 -20.01 -35.18
CA ALA A 26 20.78 -20.63 -35.93
C ALA A 26 20.65 -20.10 -37.37
N PHE A 27 21.35 -19.01 -37.71
CA PHE A 27 21.31 -18.37 -39.03
C PHE A 27 22.53 -18.69 -39.91
N ILE A 28 23.38 -19.64 -39.52
CA ILE A 28 24.49 -20.13 -40.35
C ILE A 28 24.01 -21.39 -41.11
N PRO A 29 23.71 -21.31 -42.42
CA PRO A 29 23.07 -22.39 -43.17
C PRO A 29 23.97 -23.62 -43.42
N GLN A 30 25.15 -23.69 -42.79
CA GLN A 30 26.20 -24.66 -43.08
C GLN A 30 26.41 -25.71 -41.97
N ILE A 31 25.70 -25.63 -40.81
CA ILE A 31 25.97 -26.53 -39.66
C ILE A 31 24.73 -27.12 -38.97
N THR A 32 23.52 -26.98 -39.53
CA THR A 32 22.32 -27.49 -38.85
C THR A 32 21.31 -28.11 -39.82
N SER A 33 21.08 -29.43 -39.70
CA SER A 33 20.03 -30.18 -40.42
C SER A 33 18.62 -29.98 -39.83
N LEU A 34 18.38 -28.90 -39.10
CA LEU A 34 17.10 -28.62 -38.44
C LEU A 34 16.35 -27.57 -39.26
N THR A 35 15.13 -27.90 -39.69
CA THR A 35 14.25 -26.99 -40.43
C THR A 35 14.00 -25.74 -39.57
N PRO A 36 14.27 -24.50 -40.06
CA PRO A 36 14.15 -23.28 -39.27
C PRO A 36 12.81 -23.09 -38.56
N GLY A 37 11.72 -23.65 -39.12
CA GLY A 37 10.38 -23.59 -38.54
C GLY A 37 10.19 -24.40 -37.24
N THR A 38 10.87 -25.54 -37.07
CA THR A 38 10.66 -26.40 -35.88
C THR A 38 11.37 -25.88 -34.64
N SER A 39 12.41 -25.05 -34.80
CA SER A 39 13.15 -24.44 -33.69
C SER A 39 12.49 -23.18 -33.13
N ILE A 40 11.77 -22.42 -33.95
CA ILE A 40 11.09 -21.17 -33.54
C ILE A 40 9.70 -21.45 -32.94
N ALA A 41 9.03 -22.52 -33.37
CA ALA A 41 7.69 -22.89 -32.92
C ALA A 41 7.52 -23.01 -31.38
N PRO A 42 8.38 -23.74 -30.63
CA PRO A 42 8.19 -23.86 -29.18
C PRO A 42 8.35 -22.52 -28.45
N LEU A 43 9.27 -21.65 -28.90
CA LEU A 43 9.46 -20.32 -28.34
C LEU A 43 8.24 -19.43 -28.61
N ALA A 44 7.73 -19.44 -29.85
CA ALA A 44 6.55 -18.66 -30.22
C ALA A 44 5.31 -19.06 -29.40
N ILE A 45 5.13 -20.36 -29.13
CA ILE A 45 4.03 -20.85 -28.29
C ILE A 45 4.17 -20.36 -26.85
N VAL A 46 5.35 -20.53 -26.24
CA VAL A 46 5.58 -20.09 -24.85
C VAL A 46 5.37 -18.58 -24.72
N LEU A 47 5.93 -17.78 -25.63
CA LEU A 47 5.76 -16.33 -25.63
C LEU A 47 4.29 -15.93 -25.81
N SER A 48 3.55 -16.61 -26.68
CA SER A 48 2.12 -16.35 -26.88
C SER A 48 1.29 -16.63 -25.63
N ILE A 49 1.55 -17.75 -24.94
CA ILE A 49 0.86 -18.11 -23.69
C ILE A 49 1.17 -17.10 -22.59
N THR A 50 2.43 -16.70 -22.45
CA THR A 50 2.84 -15.68 -21.46
C THR A 50 2.16 -14.34 -21.76
N ALA A 51 2.15 -13.89 -23.02
CA ALA A 51 1.49 -12.64 -23.40
C ALA A 51 -0.02 -12.64 -23.09
N ILE A 52 -0.71 -13.75 -23.36
CA ILE A 52 -2.14 -13.90 -23.03
C ILE A 52 -2.35 -13.86 -21.51
N LYS A 53 -1.53 -14.60 -20.75
CA LYS A 53 -1.61 -14.62 -19.29
C LYS A 53 -1.41 -13.22 -18.70
N ASP A 54 -0.35 -12.53 -19.13
CA ASP A 54 -0.03 -11.19 -18.66
C ASP A 54 -1.16 -10.21 -18.99
N ALA A 55 -1.76 -10.28 -20.18
CA ALA A 55 -2.92 -9.47 -20.54
C ALA A 55 -4.15 -9.73 -19.65
N ILE A 56 -4.42 -10.99 -19.31
CA ILE A 56 -5.51 -11.35 -18.38
C ILE A 56 -5.24 -10.82 -16.98
N ASP A 57 -4.02 -11.03 -16.47
CA ASP A 57 -3.62 -10.60 -15.14
C ASP A 57 -3.66 -9.08 -15.01
N ASP A 58 -3.29 -8.35 -16.06
CA ASP A 58 -3.34 -6.88 -16.09
C ASP A 58 -4.80 -6.35 -16.08
N ILE A 59 -5.70 -6.96 -16.88
CA ILE A 59 -7.13 -6.63 -16.84
C ILE A 59 -7.73 -6.89 -15.45
N ARG A 60 -7.37 -8.01 -14.83
CA ARG A 60 -7.83 -8.34 -13.47
C ARG A 60 -7.32 -7.33 -12.45
N ARG A 61 -6.06 -6.91 -12.56
CA ARG A 61 -5.45 -5.88 -11.70
C ARG A 61 -6.20 -4.56 -11.83
N HIS A 62 -6.47 -4.10 -13.06
CA HIS A 62 -7.22 -2.86 -13.28
C HIS A 62 -8.64 -2.89 -12.69
N ARG A 63 -9.34 -4.02 -12.78
CA ARG A 63 -10.66 -4.17 -12.16
C ARG A 63 -10.56 -4.09 -10.63
N SER A 64 -9.60 -4.80 -10.05
CA SER A 64 -9.37 -4.80 -8.60
C SER A 64 -9.00 -3.40 -8.07
N ASP A 65 -8.15 -2.68 -8.79
CA ASP A 65 -7.77 -1.30 -8.45
C ASP A 65 -8.99 -0.37 -8.51
N SER A 66 -9.81 -0.50 -9.55
CA SER A 66 -11.05 0.28 -9.69
C SER A 66 -12.04 0.00 -8.55
N GLU A 67 -12.15 -1.25 -8.10
CA GLU A 67 -13.00 -1.60 -6.95
C GLU A 67 -12.49 -0.94 -5.66
N ILE A 68 -11.18 -0.99 -5.38
CA ILE A 68 -10.61 -0.36 -4.18
C ILE A 68 -10.76 1.17 -4.24
N ASN A 69 -10.47 1.78 -5.38
CA ASN A 69 -10.51 3.23 -5.56
C ASN A 69 -11.92 3.82 -5.45
N ASN A 70 -12.94 3.04 -5.80
CA ASN A 70 -14.34 3.45 -5.69
C ASN A 70 -15.01 3.10 -4.35
N ARG A 71 -14.32 2.39 -3.44
CA ARG A 71 -14.85 2.17 -2.10
C ARG A 71 -15.04 3.51 -1.39
N GLU A 72 -16.10 3.59 -0.60
CA GLU A 72 -16.41 4.76 0.21
C GLU A 72 -15.75 4.65 1.58
N THR A 73 -15.35 5.78 2.14
CA THR A 73 -14.87 5.91 3.52
C THR A 73 -15.22 7.28 4.06
N LYS A 74 -15.17 7.45 5.39
CA LYS A 74 -15.54 8.69 6.06
C LYS A 74 -14.29 9.49 6.36
N THR A 75 -14.26 10.76 5.96
CA THR A 75 -13.16 11.68 6.28
C THR A 75 -13.67 12.88 7.07
N VAL A 76 -12.82 13.42 7.93
CA VAL A 76 -13.10 14.63 8.70
C VAL A 76 -12.79 15.84 7.82
N VAL A 77 -13.80 16.65 7.52
CA VAL A 77 -13.65 17.86 6.69
C VAL A 77 -14.28 19.03 7.44
N GLY A 78 -13.43 19.90 7.98
CA GLY A 78 -13.89 20.90 8.95
C GLY A 78 -14.53 20.19 10.14
N HIS A 79 -15.77 20.53 10.45
CA HIS A 79 -16.47 20.04 11.65
C HIS A 79 -17.43 18.86 11.37
N GLU A 80 -17.35 18.24 10.19
CA GLU A 80 -18.26 17.17 9.80
C GLU A 80 -17.53 15.93 9.24
N LEU A 81 -18.16 14.76 9.43
CA LEU A 81 -17.77 13.50 8.80
C LEU A 81 -18.44 13.39 7.43
N VAL A 82 -17.63 13.43 6.38
CA VAL A 82 -18.10 13.38 4.99
C VAL A 82 -17.65 12.07 4.35
N THR A 83 -18.58 11.39 3.68
CA THR A 83 -18.25 10.21 2.89
C THR A 83 -17.54 10.62 1.59
N ARG A 84 -16.37 10.04 1.34
CA ARG A 84 -15.59 10.22 0.10
C ARG A 84 -15.11 8.88 -0.44
N LYS A 85 -14.77 8.83 -1.72
CA LYS A 85 -14.13 7.67 -2.32
C LYS A 85 -12.65 7.63 -1.96
N TRP A 86 -12.07 6.43 -1.89
CA TRP A 86 -10.64 6.25 -1.63
C TRP A 86 -9.72 7.02 -2.59
N GLN A 87 -10.10 7.10 -3.86
CA GLN A 87 -9.34 7.86 -4.86
C GLN A 87 -9.24 9.38 -4.59
N ASP A 88 -10.18 9.93 -3.80
CA ASP A 88 -10.26 11.37 -3.53
C ASP A 88 -9.51 11.77 -2.25
N ILE A 89 -8.99 10.80 -1.50
CA ILE A 89 -8.32 11.03 -0.22
C ILE A 89 -6.87 11.42 -0.45
N LYS A 90 -6.42 12.46 0.26
CA LYS A 90 -5.07 13.01 0.15
C LYS A 90 -4.27 12.77 1.42
N VAL A 91 -2.95 12.86 1.27
CA VAL A 91 -2.04 12.83 2.41
C VAL A 91 -2.35 14.01 3.32
N GLY A 92 -2.49 13.73 4.62
CA GLY A 92 -2.87 14.71 5.62
C GLY A 92 -4.36 14.67 6.00
N ASP A 93 -5.22 14.05 5.19
CA ASP A 93 -6.62 13.86 5.55
C ASP A 93 -6.75 12.92 6.74
N ILE A 94 -7.68 13.24 7.65
CA ILE A 94 -8.07 12.35 8.74
C ILE A 94 -9.25 11.51 8.26
N VAL A 95 -9.12 10.21 8.39
CA VAL A 95 -10.11 9.24 7.92
C VAL A 95 -10.54 8.38 9.09
N ARG A 96 -11.82 8.03 9.11
CA ARG A 96 -12.44 7.12 10.07
C ARG A 96 -12.60 5.76 9.41
N LEU A 97 -11.99 4.75 10.02
CA LEU A 97 -12.11 3.35 9.65
C LEU A 97 -13.07 2.67 10.63
N GLU A 98 -14.01 1.87 10.11
CA GLU A 98 -14.98 1.14 10.93
C GLU A 98 -14.53 -0.31 11.18
N ASN A 99 -15.15 -0.96 12.17
CA ASN A 99 -14.85 -2.34 12.53
C ASN A 99 -14.97 -3.32 11.34
N ASN A 100 -14.06 -4.29 11.26
CA ASN A 100 -13.94 -5.28 10.19
C ASN A 100 -13.56 -4.75 8.80
N GLU A 101 -13.27 -3.45 8.66
CA GLU A 101 -12.79 -2.88 7.42
C GLU A 101 -11.29 -3.17 7.19
N PHE A 102 -10.92 -3.22 5.92
CA PHE A 102 -9.53 -3.35 5.50
C PHE A 102 -8.85 -2.00 5.50
N ILE A 103 -7.63 -1.98 6.03
CA ILE A 103 -6.73 -0.84 5.95
C ILE A 103 -6.12 -0.83 4.55
N THR A 104 -6.30 0.26 3.80
CA THR A 104 -5.87 0.33 2.38
C THR A 104 -4.50 0.98 2.18
N ALA A 105 -3.93 1.59 3.22
CA ALA A 105 -2.64 2.28 3.22
C ALA A 105 -1.93 2.12 4.58
N ASP A 106 -0.64 2.43 4.65
CA ASP A 106 0.09 2.46 5.93
C ASP A 106 -0.22 3.77 6.66
N ILE A 107 -0.76 3.66 7.86
CA ILE A 107 -1.45 4.78 8.54
C ILE A 107 -1.05 4.88 10.00
N VAL A 108 -0.96 6.11 10.52
CA VAL A 108 -0.67 6.34 11.94
C VAL A 108 -1.99 6.45 12.69
N LEU A 109 -2.11 5.69 13.77
CA LEU A 109 -3.27 5.68 14.65
C LEU A 109 -3.30 6.98 15.46
N ILE A 110 -4.42 7.71 15.36
CA ILE A 110 -4.64 8.97 16.07
C ILE A 110 -5.58 8.76 17.25
N SER A 111 -6.75 8.18 17.00
CA SER A 111 -7.77 7.99 18.03
C SER A 111 -8.53 6.68 17.76
N THR A 112 -9.13 6.12 18.79
CA THR A 112 -9.84 4.84 18.75
C THR A 112 -10.98 4.84 19.74
N SER A 113 -12.00 4.04 19.46
CA SER A 113 -13.19 3.88 20.30
C SER A 113 -12.91 3.16 21.63
N GLU A 114 -11.83 2.40 21.72
CA GLU A 114 -11.56 1.58 22.90
C GLU A 114 -10.87 2.35 24.03
N ARG A 115 -11.08 1.87 25.25
CA ARG A 115 -10.43 2.40 26.44
C ARG A 115 -8.90 2.28 26.32
N HIS A 116 -8.20 3.24 26.92
CA HIS A 116 -6.74 3.33 26.87
C HIS A 116 -6.17 3.53 25.45
N SER A 117 -6.97 4.05 24.51
CA SER A 117 -6.51 4.31 23.15
C SER A 117 -5.94 3.08 22.43
N LEU A 118 -6.54 1.91 22.64
CA LEU A 118 -6.11 0.67 22.02
C LEU A 118 -6.92 0.34 20.77
N CYS A 119 -6.32 -0.39 19.83
CA CYS A 119 -7.07 -1.09 18.81
C CYS A 119 -6.43 -2.43 18.47
N TYR A 120 -7.18 -3.30 17.80
CA TYR A 120 -6.68 -4.60 17.38
C TYR A 120 -6.74 -4.73 15.87
N ILE A 121 -5.65 -5.24 15.30
CA ILE A 121 -5.58 -5.54 13.89
C ILE A 121 -5.26 -7.02 13.67
N GLU A 122 -5.85 -7.58 12.62
CA GLU A 122 -5.55 -8.91 12.11
C GLU A 122 -4.64 -8.78 10.88
N THR A 123 -3.52 -9.49 10.88
CA THR A 123 -2.52 -9.45 9.81
C THR A 123 -2.46 -10.74 8.99
N ALA A 124 -3.48 -11.58 9.05
CA ALA A 124 -3.52 -12.87 8.36
C ALA A 124 -3.24 -12.76 6.84
N GLU A 125 -3.63 -11.67 6.19
CA GLU A 125 -3.34 -11.42 4.77
C GLU A 125 -1.90 -10.95 4.48
N LEU A 126 -1.14 -10.56 5.51
CA LEU A 126 0.23 -10.05 5.40
C LEU A 126 1.29 -11.09 5.76
N ASP A 127 1.10 -11.78 6.87
CA ASP A 127 2.08 -12.74 7.42
C ASP A 127 1.49 -14.14 7.68
N GLY A 128 0.20 -14.35 7.40
CA GLY A 128 -0.48 -15.61 7.67
C GLY A 128 -0.80 -15.86 9.15
N GLU A 129 -0.51 -14.91 10.04
CA GLU A 129 -0.82 -15.03 11.46
C GLU A 129 -2.28 -14.64 11.73
N THR A 130 -3.04 -15.52 12.36
CA THR A 130 -4.45 -15.26 12.74
C THR A 130 -4.61 -14.56 14.08
N ASN A 131 -3.50 -14.33 14.79
CA ASN A 131 -3.53 -13.68 16.08
C ASN A 131 -3.76 -12.17 15.92
N LEU A 132 -4.55 -11.62 16.85
CA LEU A 132 -4.79 -10.18 16.91
C LEU A 132 -3.56 -9.46 17.46
N LYS A 133 -3.10 -8.45 16.73
CA LYS A 133 -2.00 -7.57 17.14
C LYS A 133 -2.57 -6.33 17.79
N LYS A 134 -2.15 -6.06 19.01
CA LYS A 134 -2.50 -4.85 19.77
C LYS A 134 -1.74 -3.65 19.21
N ARG A 135 -2.44 -2.55 18.98
CA ARG A 135 -1.92 -1.24 18.61
C ARG A 135 -2.45 -0.19 19.58
N GLU A 136 -1.73 0.91 19.74
CA GLU A 136 -2.01 1.94 20.73
C GLU A 136 -1.76 3.32 20.13
N ALA A 137 -2.72 4.23 20.28
CA ALA A 137 -2.55 5.61 19.85
C ALA A 137 -1.63 6.37 20.82
N LEU A 138 -1.13 7.52 20.40
CA LEU A 138 -0.34 8.37 21.30
C LEU A 138 -1.18 8.83 22.49
N GLN A 139 -0.54 8.97 23.64
CA GLN A 139 -1.23 9.43 24.86
C GLN A 139 -1.78 10.85 24.70
N GLU A 140 -1.11 11.66 23.88
CA GLU A 140 -1.48 13.03 23.56
C GLU A 140 -2.75 13.12 22.71
N THR A 141 -3.02 12.10 21.89
CA THR A 141 -4.20 12.04 21.02
C THR A 141 -5.37 11.33 21.66
N CYS A 142 -5.15 10.69 22.82
CA CYS A 142 -6.18 9.98 23.58
C CYS A 142 -7.39 10.85 23.92
N GLY A 143 -7.22 12.16 24.09
CA GLY A 143 -8.32 13.09 24.41
C GLY A 143 -9.19 13.49 23.23
N LEU A 144 -8.79 13.17 21.99
CA LEU A 144 -9.53 13.56 20.77
C LEU A 144 -10.80 12.73 20.60
N GLU A 145 -10.77 11.44 20.98
CA GLU A 145 -11.88 10.49 20.86
C GLU A 145 -12.67 10.65 19.54
N ASP A 146 -14.00 10.83 19.59
CA ASP A 146 -14.89 11.13 18.45
C ASP A 146 -15.21 12.63 18.34
N HIS A 147 -14.44 13.51 19.00
CA HIS A 147 -14.62 14.95 18.93
C HIS A 147 -14.05 15.50 17.62
N ILE A 148 -14.90 15.53 16.59
CA ILE A 148 -14.56 15.99 15.23
C ILE A 148 -13.92 17.39 15.24
N ASP A 149 -14.39 18.30 16.10
CA ASP A 149 -13.82 19.64 16.24
C ASP A 149 -12.34 19.62 16.62
N GLN A 150 -12.00 18.76 17.58
CA GLN A 150 -10.63 18.63 18.06
C GLN A 150 -9.77 17.93 17.02
N LEU A 151 -10.30 16.87 16.38
CA LEU A 151 -9.64 16.17 15.28
C LEU A 151 -9.34 17.10 14.10
N SER A 152 -10.28 17.97 13.71
CA SER A 152 -10.07 18.93 12.63
C SER A 152 -9.02 19.98 12.96
N SER A 153 -8.90 20.37 14.23
CA SER A 153 -7.86 21.30 14.69
C SER A 153 -6.51 20.63 14.95
N PHE A 154 -6.46 19.29 14.88
CA PHE A 154 -5.29 18.51 15.23
C PHE A 154 -4.29 18.51 14.08
N ASP A 155 -3.42 19.51 14.07
CA ASP A 155 -2.31 19.57 13.13
C ASP A 155 -1.06 18.89 13.67
N VAL A 156 -0.52 17.98 12.87
CA VAL A 156 0.66 17.18 13.20
C VAL A 156 1.49 16.92 11.97
N GLU A 157 2.80 16.98 12.18
CA GLU A 157 3.79 16.58 11.20
C GLU A 157 4.33 15.21 11.58
N ILE A 158 4.36 14.29 10.63
CA ILE A 158 4.82 12.92 10.85
C ILE A 158 6.06 12.73 9.98
N GLU A 159 7.20 12.52 10.64
CA GLU A 159 8.47 12.17 10.02
C GLU A 159 8.71 10.67 10.24
N CYS A 160 9.06 9.92 9.22
CA CYS A 160 9.23 8.48 9.37
C CYS A 160 10.40 7.94 8.58
N GLU A 161 10.81 6.72 8.93
CA GLU A 161 11.79 6.00 8.15
C GLU A 161 11.31 5.68 6.72
N VAL A 162 12.31 5.41 5.87
CA VAL A 162 12.15 4.96 4.48
C VAL A 162 11.33 3.65 4.46
N PRO A 163 10.47 3.45 3.44
CA PRO A 163 9.73 2.20 3.29
C PRO A 163 10.65 0.98 3.38
N ASN A 164 10.28 0.03 4.24
CA ASN A 164 11.02 -1.21 4.46
C ASN A 164 10.04 -2.39 4.53
N ASN A 165 10.52 -3.60 4.23
CA ASN A 165 9.68 -4.81 4.18
C ASN A 165 9.60 -5.55 5.53
N ASN A 166 10.08 -4.95 6.62
CA ASN A 166 10.06 -5.58 7.94
C ASN A 166 8.80 -5.14 8.71
N LEU A 167 7.75 -5.96 8.68
CA LEU A 167 6.48 -5.73 9.38
C LEU A 167 6.63 -5.58 10.91
N GLY A 168 7.75 -6.04 11.47
CA GLY A 168 8.07 -5.94 12.90
C GLY A 168 8.72 -4.61 13.30
N ARG A 169 9.24 -3.85 12.35
CA ARG A 169 10.02 -2.62 12.59
C ARG A 169 9.31 -1.42 12.00
N PHE A 170 9.05 -0.44 12.85
CA PHE A 170 8.65 0.88 12.43
C PHE A 170 9.25 1.91 13.37
N GLU A 171 9.93 2.91 12.79
CA GLU A 171 10.48 4.06 13.49
C GLU A 171 10.00 5.35 12.83
N GLY A 172 9.40 6.22 13.63
CA GLY A 172 8.99 7.55 13.20
C GLY A 172 8.91 8.51 14.36
N ASN A 173 8.60 9.75 14.05
CA ASN A 173 8.34 10.79 15.02
C ASN A 173 7.13 11.60 14.59
N LEU A 174 6.27 11.91 15.54
CA LEU A 174 5.16 12.83 15.36
C LEU A 174 5.49 14.12 16.10
N THR A 175 5.42 15.25 15.40
CA THR A 175 5.58 16.58 15.96
C THR A 175 4.22 17.25 16.05
N SER A 176 3.79 17.58 17.26
CA SER A 176 2.56 18.33 17.52
C SER A 176 2.87 19.51 18.44
N LYS A 177 2.48 20.73 18.04
CA LYS A 177 2.65 21.95 18.86
C LYS A 177 4.06 22.08 19.46
N GLU A 178 5.09 21.89 18.63
CA GLU A 178 6.52 21.93 18.99
C GLU A 178 7.02 20.81 19.95
N LYS A 179 6.18 19.81 20.26
CA LYS A 179 6.58 18.61 20.99
C LYS A 179 6.77 17.43 20.04
N LYS A 180 7.85 16.69 20.21
CA LYS A 180 8.20 15.51 19.39
C LYS A 180 7.91 14.22 20.17
N PHE A 181 7.16 13.32 19.57
CA PHE A 181 6.77 12.02 20.11
C PHE A 181 7.33 10.93 19.22
N SER A 182 7.98 9.92 19.81
CA SER A 182 8.49 8.78 19.06
C SER A 182 7.35 7.83 18.72
N LEU A 183 7.26 7.44 17.45
CA LEU A 183 6.34 6.44 16.95
C LEU A 183 7.08 5.12 16.76
N ASN A 184 6.45 4.04 17.22
CA ASN A 184 6.94 2.68 17.06
C ASN A 184 5.90 1.80 16.34
N ASN A 185 6.23 0.54 16.08
CA ASN A 185 5.33 -0.40 15.41
C ASN A 185 3.94 -0.48 16.09
N GLY A 186 3.85 -0.28 17.41
CA GLY A 186 2.58 -0.21 18.13
C GLY A 186 1.64 0.91 17.68
N ASN A 187 2.13 1.97 17.04
CA ASN A 187 1.34 3.14 16.65
C ASN A 187 0.90 3.14 15.17
N ILE A 188 1.38 2.18 14.36
CA ILE A 188 1.09 2.11 12.92
C ILE A 188 0.12 0.95 12.61
N LEU A 189 -0.82 1.20 11.71
CA LEU A 189 -1.65 0.16 11.10
C LEU A 189 -1.19 -0.02 9.65
N LEU A 190 -0.94 -1.28 9.28
CA LEU A 190 -0.35 -1.62 7.99
C LEU A 190 -1.43 -1.85 6.95
N ARG A 191 -1.15 -1.46 5.70
CA ARG A 191 -1.98 -1.79 4.54
C ARG A 191 -2.22 -3.30 4.47
N GLY A 192 -3.45 -3.70 4.18
CA GLY A 192 -3.88 -5.10 4.08
C GLY A 192 -4.27 -5.75 5.40
N ALA A 193 -3.94 -5.12 6.54
CA ALA A 193 -4.47 -5.55 7.83
C ALA A 193 -5.97 -5.21 7.94
N ARG A 194 -6.67 -5.94 8.82
CA ARG A 194 -8.10 -5.73 9.07
C ARG A 194 -8.33 -5.26 10.50
N LEU A 195 -9.12 -4.21 10.67
CA LEU A 195 -9.52 -3.74 12.01
C LEU A 195 -10.45 -4.77 12.65
N LYS A 196 -10.19 -5.12 13.91
CA LYS A 196 -10.98 -6.08 14.68
C LYS A 196 -11.21 -5.56 16.10
N ASN A 197 -12.31 -5.98 16.71
CA ASN A 197 -12.60 -5.71 18.13
C ASN A 197 -12.45 -4.23 18.53
N THR A 198 -12.77 -3.33 17.60
CA THR A 198 -12.70 -1.88 17.78
C THR A 198 -13.78 -1.28 16.89
N GLN A 199 -14.67 -0.47 17.44
CA GLN A 199 -15.82 0.06 16.68
C GLN A 199 -15.37 0.97 15.56
N TRP A 200 -14.48 1.92 15.88
CA TRP A 200 -13.92 2.86 14.92
C TRP A 200 -12.51 3.28 15.35
N VAL A 201 -11.71 3.66 14.36
CA VAL A 201 -10.44 4.35 14.57
C VAL A 201 -10.32 5.55 13.65
N PHE A 202 -9.78 6.64 14.17
CA PHE A 202 -9.29 7.75 13.37
C PHE A 202 -7.81 7.60 13.11
N TRP A 203 -7.44 7.84 11.88
CA TRP A 203 -6.06 7.72 11.44
C TRP A 203 -5.74 8.84 10.45
N ARG A 204 -4.44 9.09 10.30
CA ARG A 204 -3.90 10.05 9.33
C ARG A 204 -2.83 9.37 8.49
N TYR A 205 -2.76 9.73 7.20
CA TYR A 205 -1.74 9.19 6.31
C TYR A 205 -0.33 9.53 6.80
N LYS A 206 0.57 8.56 6.69
CA LYS A 206 2.01 8.75 6.88
C LYS A 206 2.53 9.77 5.86
N ILE A 207 3.13 10.86 6.34
CA ILE A 207 3.87 11.81 5.50
C ILE A 207 5.32 11.33 5.45
N ASN A 208 5.89 11.29 4.24
CA ASN A 208 7.33 11.25 4.06
C ASN A 208 7.68 12.45 3.19
N GLU A 209 8.25 13.49 3.80
CA GLU A 209 8.61 14.74 3.12
C GLU A 209 9.54 14.47 1.92
N LYS A 210 10.35 13.40 1.97
CA LYS A 210 11.29 13.04 0.91
C LYS A 210 10.66 12.31 -0.29
N GLN A 211 9.42 11.84 -0.18
CA GLN A 211 8.73 11.14 -1.28
C GLN A 211 7.81 12.07 -2.09
N TRP A 212 7.28 13.12 -1.48
CA TRP A 212 6.43 14.10 -2.17
C TRP A 212 7.17 14.94 -3.21
N GLN A 213 8.49 15.15 -3.05
CA GLN A 213 9.33 15.90 -3.99
C GLN A 213 9.76 15.08 -5.22
N SER A 214 9.54 13.75 -5.23
CA SER A 214 9.93 12.87 -6.36
C SER A 214 8.78 12.46 -7.28
N GLU A 215 7.55 12.91 -7.00
CA GLU A 215 6.36 12.64 -7.83
C GLU A 215 5.74 13.93 -8.44
N ILE A 216 6.50 15.05 -8.47
CA ILE A 216 6.19 16.23 -9.29
C ILE A 216 7.26 16.36 -10.40
#